data_AF-A0A3R6P909-F1
#
_entry.id   AF-A0A3R6P909-F1
#
_cell.length_a   1.000
_cell.length_b   1.000
_cell.length_c   1.000
_cell.angle_alpha   90.00
_cell.angle_beta   90.00
_cell.angle_gamma   90.00
#
_symmetry.space_group_name_H-M   'P 1'
#
loop_
_entity.id
_entity.type
_entity.pdbx_description
1 polymer ?
#
loop_
_entity_poly.entity_id
_entity_poly.type
_entity_poly.pdbx_seq_one_letter_code
_entity_poly.pdbx_strand_id
1 'polypeptide(L)'
;MNTKKKGEINRYMRKVRHLLPTMHKAERKFITNLRQDIEEMAQTRSSISYEALVTEFGDPHELVNNYISEKDIDTIRKELHISHYIKSLVITGILAILLVTGFKMFLAHLDYLHAQESQIAYDTTVIEELETSSAEEALEPSDIYDDTTANEEEH
;
A
#
# COMPACT_ATOMS: atom_id res chain seq x y z
N MET A 1 25.60 11.09 -43.76
CA MET A 1 25.33 12.48 -43.32
C MET A 1 26.64 13.28 -43.35
N ASN A 2 26.65 14.47 -43.94
CA ASN A 2 27.83 15.32 -44.08
C ASN A 2 28.36 15.79 -42.69
N THR A 3 29.67 15.88 -42.50
CA THR A 3 30.32 16.22 -41.21
C THR A 3 29.88 17.59 -40.70
N LYS A 4 29.65 18.54 -41.60
CA LYS A 4 29.14 19.88 -41.29
C LYS A 4 27.74 19.86 -40.68
N LYS A 5 26.81 19.08 -41.25
CA LYS A 5 25.44 18.89 -40.71
C LYS A 5 25.48 18.36 -39.28
N LYS A 6 26.31 17.34 -39.04
CA LYS A 6 26.46 16.72 -37.72
C LYS A 6 27.03 17.71 -36.69
N GLY A 7 27.91 18.62 -37.12
CA GLY A 7 28.45 19.69 -36.28
C GLY A 7 27.36 20.64 -35.77
N GLU A 8 26.50 21.15 -36.66
CA GLU A 8 25.42 22.08 -36.30
C GLU A 8 24.38 21.42 -35.37
N ILE A 9 23.96 20.19 -35.69
CA ILE A 9 23.03 19.42 -34.85
C ILE A 9 23.61 19.21 -33.45
N ASN A 10 24.88 18.80 -33.37
CA ASN A 10 25.53 18.59 -32.07
C ASN A 10 25.69 19.89 -31.30
N ARG A 11 25.93 21.02 -31.98
CA ARG A 11 26.00 22.34 -31.35
C ARG A 11 24.68 22.71 -30.69
N TYR A 12 23.58 22.55 -31.42
CA TYR A 12 22.23 22.78 -30.92
C TYR A 12 21.91 21.86 -29.73
N MET A 13 22.07 20.55 -29.89
CA MET A 13 21.79 19.58 -28.82
C MET A 13 22.64 19.78 -27.58
N ARG A 14 23.88 20.26 -27.73
CA ARG A 14 24.75 20.58 -26.60
C ARG A 14 24.20 21.73 -25.78
N LYS A 15 23.66 22.77 -26.42
CA LYS A 15 23.00 23.88 -25.73
C LYS A 15 21.77 23.40 -24.97
N VAL A 16 20.86 22.69 -25.65
CA VAL A 16 19.64 22.13 -25.02
C VAL A 16 19.99 21.29 -23.80
N ARG A 17 20.98 20.39 -23.91
CA ARG A 17 21.42 19.54 -22.78
C ARG A 17 21.97 20.35 -21.60
N HIS A 18 22.68 21.44 -21.85
CA HIS A 18 23.31 22.25 -20.79
C HIS A 18 22.30 23.14 -20.05
N LEU A 19 21.17 23.45 -20.70
CA LEU A 19 20.10 24.28 -20.13
C LEU A 19 19.17 23.49 -19.21
N LEU A 20 19.16 22.17 -19.32
CA LEU A 20 18.36 21.31 -18.45
C LEU A 20 19.00 21.21 -17.06
N PRO A 21 18.25 21.47 -15.97
CA PRO A 21 18.78 21.49 -14.61
C PRO A 21 19.24 20.11 -14.12
N THR A 22 18.64 19.03 -14.64
CA THR A 22 18.99 17.66 -14.25
C THR A 22 18.65 16.65 -15.34
N MET A 23 19.40 15.54 -15.42
CA MET A 23 19.26 14.50 -16.47
C MET A 23 18.50 13.26 -15.97
N HIS A 24 17.23 13.39 -15.56
CA HIS A 24 16.39 12.23 -15.20
C HIS A 24 15.87 11.50 -16.45
N LYS A 25 14.99 10.51 -16.25
CA LYS A 25 14.46 9.67 -17.34
C LYS A 25 13.62 10.48 -18.34
N ALA A 26 12.86 11.46 -17.88
CA ALA A 26 11.99 12.27 -18.73
C ALA A 26 12.81 13.18 -19.65
N GLU A 27 13.85 13.81 -19.12
CA GLU A 27 14.76 14.70 -19.83
C GLU A 27 15.60 13.93 -20.85
N ARG A 28 16.03 12.71 -20.49
CA ARG A 28 16.68 11.80 -21.44
C ARG A 28 15.76 11.45 -22.60
N LYS A 29 14.48 11.17 -22.33
CA LYS A 29 13.48 10.88 -23.38
C LYS A 29 13.25 12.09 -24.26
N PHE A 30 13.07 13.27 -23.67
CA PHE A 30 12.94 14.54 -24.39
C PHE A 30 14.14 14.81 -25.31
N ILE A 31 15.36 14.72 -24.80
CA ILE A 31 16.59 14.90 -25.58
C ILE A 31 16.72 13.88 -26.72
N THR A 32 16.29 12.64 -26.48
CA THR A 32 16.37 11.57 -27.49
C THR A 32 15.37 11.81 -28.61
N ASN A 33 14.13 12.14 -28.26
CA ASN A 33 13.06 12.45 -29.21
C ASN A 33 13.45 13.67 -30.07
N LEU A 34 13.84 14.78 -29.42
CA LEU A 34 14.28 15.99 -30.12
C LEU A 34 15.44 15.71 -31.08
N ARG A 35 16.40 14.87 -30.67
CA ARG A 35 17.51 14.48 -31.54
C ARG A 35 17.02 13.68 -32.75
N GLN A 36 16.10 12.75 -32.54
CA GLN A 36 15.52 11.96 -33.62
C GLN A 36 14.77 12.84 -34.62
N ASP A 37 13.95 13.77 -34.15
CA ASP A 37 13.19 14.69 -35.01
C ASP A 37 14.13 15.58 -35.85
N ILE A 38 15.21 16.09 -35.23
CA ILE A 38 16.25 16.84 -35.94
C ILE A 38 16.96 15.97 -36.98
N GLU A 39 17.25 14.71 -36.65
CA GLU A 39 17.90 13.77 -37.58
C GLU A 39 16.98 13.35 -38.72
N GLU A 40 15.67 13.28 -38.52
CA GLU A 40 14.68 13.01 -39.57
C GLU A 40 14.57 14.19 -40.54
N MET A 41 14.46 15.42 -40.01
CA MET A 41 14.55 16.65 -40.82
C MET A 41 15.90 16.74 -41.56
N ALA A 42 16.98 16.23 -40.97
CA ALA A 42 18.31 16.22 -41.58
C ALA A 42 18.46 15.30 -42.80
N GLN A 43 17.60 14.28 -42.89
CA GLN A 43 17.57 13.33 -43.98
C GLN A 43 16.90 13.94 -45.21
N THR A 44 15.86 14.74 -45.03
CA THR A 44 15.10 15.36 -46.13
C THR A 44 15.79 16.61 -46.69
N ARG A 45 16.54 17.36 -45.88
CA ARG A 45 17.25 18.57 -46.35
C ARG A 45 18.70 18.30 -46.75
N SER A 46 19.15 18.81 -47.89
CA SER A 46 20.54 18.63 -48.39
C SER A 46 21.59 19.36 -47.54
N SER A 47 21.21 20.43 -46.83
CA SER A 47 22.04 21.15 -45.86
C SER A 47 21.21 21.57 -44.64
N ILE A 48 21.86 21.64 -43.47
CA ILE A 48 21.25 22.14 -42.23
C ILE A 48 22.18 23.20 -41.66
N SER A 49 21.59 24.36 -41.38
CA SER A 49 22.21 25.45 -40.64
C SER A 49 21.65 25.47 -39.21
N TYR A 50 22.40 26.03 -38.27
CA TYR A 50 21.91 26.29 -36.92
C TYR A 50 20.63 27.13 -36.92
N GLU A 51 20.52 28.12 -37.80
CA GLU A 51 19.32 28.96 -37.87
C GLU A 51 18.09 28.19 -38.33
N ALA A 52 18.25 27.23 -39.25
CA ALA A 52 17.15 26.36 -39.64
C ALA A 52 16.65 25.49 -38.48
N LEU A 53 17.56 25.06 -37.59
CA LEU A 53 17.20 24.33 -36.37
C LEU A 53 16.42 25.23 -35.41
N VAL A 54 16.84 26.49 -35.24
CA VAL A 54 16.15 27.45 -34.37
C VAL A 54 14.78 27.84 -34.92
N THR A 55 14.64 28.00 -36.24
CA THR A 55 13.34 28.33 -36.87
C THR A 55 12.35 27.17 -36.74
N GLU A 56 12.81 25.92 -36.78
CA GLU A 56 11.93 24.74 -36.82
C GLU A 56 11.63 24.18 -35.42
N PHE A 57 12.62 24.18 -34.53
CA PHE A 57 12.51 23.62 -33.18
C PHE A 57 12.47 24.69 -32.07
N GLY A 58 12.61 25.97 -32.41
CA GLY A 58 12.69 27.07 -31.46
C GLY A 58 14.11 27.35 -30.95
N ASP A 59 14.26 28.44 -30.21
CA ASP A 59 15.51 28.71 -29.51
C ASP A 59 15.73 27.67 -28.40
N PRO A 60 16.94 27.11 -28.23
CA PRO A 60 17.19 26.08 -27.23
C PRO A 60 16.88 26.53 -25.80
N HIS A 61 16.95 27.83 -25.47
CA HIS A 61 16.51 28.35 -24.17
C HIS A 61 15.00 28.34 -24.04
N GLU A 62 14.29 28.85 -25.04
CA GLU A 62 12.83 28.89 -25.02
C GLU A 62 12.24 27.48 -25.02
N LEU A 63 12.78 26.58 -25.83
CA LEU A 63 12.38 25.18 -25.89
C LEU A 63 12.51 24.48 -24.53
N VAL A 64 13.63 24.68 -23.83
CA VAL A 64 13.86 24.09 -22.51
C VAL A 64 12.99 24.75 -21.43
N ASN A 65 12.83 26.08 -21.48
CA ASN A 65 11.95 26.80 -20.55
C ASN A 65 10.50 26.36 -20.69
N ASN A 66 10.01 26.19 -21.92
CA ASN A 66 8.67 25.67 -22.19
C ASN A 66 8.53 24.25 -21.66
N TYR A 67 9.52 23.38 -21.91
CA TYR A 67 9.52 22.02 -21.38
C TYR A 67 9.46 21.97 -19.85
N ILE A 68 10.27 22.79 -19.15
CA ILE A 68 10.28 22.84 -17.68
C ILE A 68 8.94 23.39 -17.17
N SER A 69 8.43 24.47 -17.77
CA SER A 69 7.18 25.12 -17.37
C SER A 69 5.98 24.18 -17.54
N GLU A 70 5.90 23.48 -18.66
CA GLU A 70 4.85 22.49 -18.93
C GLU A 70 4.95 21.30 -17.95
N LYS A 71 6.17 20.80 -17.71
CA LYS A 71 6.39 19.70 -16.75
C LYS A 71 6.00 20.10 -15.32
N ASP A 72 6.24 21.34 -14.92
CA ASP A 72 5.86 21.82 -13.59
C ASP A 72 4.35 21.96 -13.45
N ILE A 73 3.65 22.42 -14.50
CA ILE A 73 2.17 22.44 -14.54
C ILE A 73 1.60 21.01 -14.42
N ASP A 74 2.18 20.04 -15.13
CA ASP A 74 1.77 18.64 -15.03
C ASP A 74 2.08 18.04 -13.66
N THR A 75 3.18 18.46 -13.02
CA THR A 75 3.55 18.03 -11.67
C THR A 75 2.52 18.56 -10.66
N ILE A 76 2.17 19.85 -10.74
CA ILE A 76 1.11 20.46 -9.92
C ILE A 76 -0.23 19.73 -10.15
N ARG A 77 -0.60 19.45 -11.40
CA ARG A 77 -1.82 18.71 -11.74
C ARG A 77 -1.81 17.30 -11.13
N LYS A 78 -0.69 16.60 -11.20
CA LYS A 78 -0.55 15.25 -10.64
C LYS A 78 -0.67 15.26 -9.12
N GLU A 79 -0.10 16.24 -8.43
CA GLU A 79 -0.25 16.41 -6.99
C GLU A 79 -1.71 16.64 -6.57
N LEU A 80 -2.48 17.39 -7.35
CA LEU A 80 -3.92 17.57 -7.12
C LEU A 80 -4.68 16.23 -7.18
N HIS A 81 -4.38 15.37 -8.16
CA HIS A 81 -5.02 14.05 -8.26
C HIS A 81 -4.55 13.07 -7.18
N ILE A 82 -3.25 13.08 -6.83
CA ILE A 82 -2.69 12.25 -5.76
C ILE A 82 -3.34 12.60 -4.41
N SER A 83 -3.54 13.89 -4.13
CA SER A 83 -4.16 14.34 -2.88
C SER A 83 -5.60 13.86 -2.74
N HIS A 84 -6.37 13.81 -3.84
CA HIS A 84 -7.71 13.23 -3.85
C HIS A 84 -7.70 11.70 -3.74
N TYR A 85 -6.76 11.03 -4.42
CA TYR A 85 -6.63 9.57 -4.39
C TYR A 85 -6.30 9.07 -2.98
N ILE A 86 -5.35 9.71 -2.28
CA ILE A 86 -4.99 9.36 -0.91
C ILE A 86 -6.18 9.52 0.05
N LYS A 87 -6.92 10.63 -0.05
CA LYS A 87 -8.13 10.85 0.76
C LYS A 87 -9.20 9.78 0.49
N SER A 88 -9.42 9.44 -0.78
CA SER A 88 -10.36 8.39 -1.19
C SER A 88 -9.99 7.01 -0.63
N LEU A 89 -8.69 6.67 -0.64
CA LEU A 89 -8.19 5.41 -0.10
C LEU A 89 -8.47 5.27 1.41
N VAL A 90 -8.25 6.34 2.17
CA VAL A 90 -8.52 6.36 3.62
C VAL A 90 -10.01 6.17 3.91
N ILE A 91 -10.88 6.91 3.21
CA ILE A 91 -12.34 6.79 3.37
C ILE A 91 -12.82 5.38 3.03
N THR A 92 -12.31 4.83 1.92
CA THR A 92 -12.66 3.47 1.47
C THR A 92 -12.19 2.42 2.48
N GLY A 93 -11.01 2.59 3.08
CA GLY A 93 -10.50 1.70 4.13
C GLY A 93 -11.38 1.69 5.37
N ILE A 94 -11.81 2.88 5.84
CA ILE A 94 -12.72 3.00 6.99
C ILE A 94 -14.05 2.30 6.69
N LEU A 95 -14.62 2.53 5.50
CA LEU A 95 -15.87 1.91 5.09
C LEU A 95 -15.76 0.37 5.03
N ALA A 96 -14.65 -0.15 4.50
CA ALA A 96 -14.40 -1.59 4.44
C ALA A 96 -14.35 -2.23 5.84
N ILE A 97 -13.69 -1.58 6.81
CA ILE A 97 -13.65 -2.05 8.19
C ILE A 97 -15.06 -2.12 8.79
N LEU A 98 -15.85 -1.06 8.62
CA LEU A 98 -17.24 -1.03 9.10
C LEU A 98 -18.08 -2.15 8.50
N LEU A 99 -17.93 -2.42 7.19
CA LEU A 99 -18.62 -3.51 6.51
C LEU A 99 -18.20 -4.89 7.07
N VAL A 100 -16.91 -5.12 7.30
CA VAL A 100 -16.42 -6.39 7.85
C VAL A 100 -16.96 -6.62 9.26
N THR A 101 -16.92 -5.59 10.13
CA THR A 101 -17.46 -5.68 11.48
C THR A 101 -18.96 -5.90 11.48
N GLY A 102 -19.70 -5.17 10.63
CA GLY A 102 -21.15 -5.33 10.47
C GLY A 102 -21.52 -6.73 9.94
N PHE A 103 -20.78 -7.24 8.97
CA PHE A 103 -21.01 -8.58 8.41
C PHE A 103 -20.77 -9.68 9.45
N LYS A 104 -19.72 -9.55 10.26
CA LYS A 104 -19.46 -10.49 11.37
C LYS A 104 -20.57 -10.47 12.42
N MET A 105 -21.04 -9.29 12.80
CA MET A 105 -22.20 -9.17 13.70
C MET A 105 -23.47 -9.77 13.09
N PHE A 106 -23.69 -9.58 11.79
CA PHE A 106 -24.84 -10.16 11.09
C PHE A 106 -24.80 -11.69 11.06
N LEU A 107 -23.64 -12.30 10.78
CA LEU A 107 -23.47 -13.75 10.84
C LEU A 107 -23.70 -14.29 12.25
N ALA A 108 -23.14 -13.65 13.28
CA ALA A 108 -23.34 -14.07 14.67
C ALA A 108 -24.81 -13.97 15.11
N HIS A 109 -25.54 -12.96 14.63
CA HIS A 109 -26.98 -12.85 14.87
C HIS A 109 -27.76 -13.99 14.17
N LEU A 110 -27.34 -14.41 12.97
CA LEU A 110 -27.96 -15.52 12.26
C LEU A 110 -27.73 -16.86 12.97
N ASP A 111 -26.50 -17.09 13.45
CA ASP A 111 -26.17 -18.26 14.27
C ASP A 111 -26.96 -18.27 15.58
N TYR A 112 -27.18 -17.11 16.20
CA TYR A 112 -28.00 -16.97 17.40
C TYR A 112 -29.47 -17.38 17.16
N LEU A 113 -30.06 -17.00 16.03
CA LEU A 113 -31.41 -17.44 15.67
C LEU A 113 -31.47 -18.95 15.38
N HIS A 114 -30.42 -19.51 14.78
CA HIS A 114 -30.37 -20.94 14.44
C HIS A 114 -30.16 -21.83 15.68
N ALA A 115 -29.45 -21.33 16.70
CA ALA A 115 -29.23 -22.05 17.96
C ALA A 115 -30.49 -22.21 18.83
N GLN A 116 -31.51 -21.35 18.67
CA GLN A 116 -32.75 -21.47 19.43
C GLN A 116 -33.63 -22.66 18.98
N GLU A 117 -33.42 -23.15 17.75
CA GLU A 117 -34.17 -24.28 17.18
C GLU A 117 -33.68 -25.64 17.71
N SER A 118 -32.43 -25.73 18.21
CA SER A 118 -31.81 -27.00 18.63
C SER A 118 -32.01 -27.37 20.12
N GLN A 119 -32.49 -26.45 20.97
CA GLN A 119 -32.69 -26.72 22.40
C GLN A 119 -34.05 -27.37 22.77
N ILE A 120 -34.95 -27.62 21.83
CA ILE A 120 -36.26 -28.25 22.11
C ILE A 120 -36.25 -29.77 21.88
N ALA A 121 -35.11 -30.37 21.50
CA ALA A 121 -35.10 -31.74 20.95
C ALA A 121 -34.61 -32.87 21.86
N TYR A 122 -34.06 -32.63 23.06
CA TYR A 122 -33.61 -33.71 23.95
C TYR A 122 -33.66 -33.29 25.41
N ASP A 123 -34.61 -33.81 26.18
CA ASP A 123 -34.34 -34.72 27.30
C ASP A 123 -35.66 -35.27 27.88
N THR A 124 -36.07 -36.47 27.43
CA THR A 124 -37.04 -37.29 28.19
C THR A 124 -36.30 -38.56 28.59
N THR A 125 -35.62 -38.51 29.72
CA THR A 125 -35.10 -39.70 30.38
C THR A 125 -36.19 -40.31 31.25
N VAL A 126 -36.67 -41.50 30.87
CA VAL A 126 -37.59 -42.31 31.68
C VAL A 126 -36.82 -42.84 32.91
N ILE A 127 -37.35 -42.60 34.10
CA ILE A 127 -36.75 -43.05 35.37
C ILE A 127 -37.19 -44.50 35.61
N GLU A 128 -36.24 -45.44 35.64
CA GLU A 128 -36.43 -46.79 36.15
C GLU A 128 -36.11 -46.78 37.65
N GLU A 129 -37.14 -47.03 38.48
CA GLU A 129 -36.97 -47.14 39.93
C GLU A 129 -36.31 -48.49 40.27
N LEU A 130 -35.10 -48.45 40.80
CA LEU A 130 -34.48 -49.57 41.51
C LEU A 130 -34.44 -49.22 43.00
N GLU A 131 -35.39 -49.78 43.77
CA GLU A 131 -35.32 -49.78 45.24
C GLU A 131 -34.08 -50.56 45.68
N THR A 132 -33.14 -49.89 46.37
CA THR A 132 -32.23 -50.59 47.28
C THR A 132 -32.08 -49.82 48.59
N SER A 133 -32.29 -50.59 49.64
CA SER A 133 -32.49 -50.22 51.03
C SER A 133 -31.26 -49.60 51.67
N SER A 134 -31.55 -48.59 52.49
CA SER A 134 -30.77 -47.88 53.51
C SER A 134 -29.80 -48.73 54.35
N ALA A 135 -28.84 -47.99 54.95
CA ALA A 135 -28.01 -48.26 56.13
C ALA A 135 -26.62 -48.88 55.80
N GLU A 136 -25.47 -48.45 56.32
CA GLU A 136 -25.08 -47.53 57.42
C GLU A 136 -23.53 -47.64 57.49
N GLU A 137 -22.78 -46.67 56.97
CA GLU A 137 -22.06 -45.63 57.71
C GLU A 137 -21.68 -46.01 59.16
N ALA A 138 -20.56 -46.72 59.32
CA ALA A 138 -19.86 -46.86 60.60
C ALA A 138 -18.35 -46.65 60.39
N LEU A 139 -17.90 -45.42 60.64
CA LEU A 139 -16.49 -45.02 60.64
C LEU A 139 -16.16 -44.59 62.08
N GLU A 140 -15.40 -45.41 62.82
CA GLU A 140 -14.94 -45.08 64.17
C GLU A 140 -13.65 -44.22 64.17
N PRO A 141 -13.47 -43.31 65.14
CA PRO A 141 -12.40 -42.32 65.16
C PRO A 141 -11.17 -42.77 65.97
N SER A 142 -9.96 -42.32 65.63
CA SER A 142 -8.86 -42.20 66.61
C SER A 142 -7.71 -41.27 66.17
N ASP A 143 -7.59 -40.21 66.97
CA ASP A 143 -6.40 -39.70 67.67
C ASP A 143 -5.27 -38.97 66.93
N ILE A 144 -5.25 -37.65 67.19
CA ILE A 144 -4.16 -36.69 67.04
C ILE A 144 -3.10 -36.98 68.12
N TYR A 145 -1.86 -37.24 67.70
CA TYR A 145 -0.69 -37.25 68.58
C TYR A 145 -0.14 -35.83 68.77
N ASP A 146 0.17 -35.50 70.03
CA ASP A 146 0.77 -34.25 70.50
C ASP A 146 2.27 -34.42 70.82
N ASP A 147 2.98 -33.35 70.50
CA ASP A 147 4.21 -32.77 71.03
C ASP A 147 5.65 -33.31 70.82
N THR A 148 6.42 -32.37 70.23
CA THR A 148 7.80 -31.93 70.53
C THR A 148 9.02 -32.80 70.23
N THR A 149 9.83 -32.28 69.29
CA THR A 149 11.30 -32.39 69.31
C THR A 149 11.94 -31.01 69.47
N ALA A 150 12.49 -30.78 70.67
CA ALA A 150 13.79 -30.22 71.00
C ALA A 150 14.37 -28.96 70.31
N ASN A 151 14.70 -28.00 71.20
CA ASN A 151 15.96 -27.22 71.34
C ASN A 151 16.38 -26.16 70.31
N GLU A 152 16.48 -24.92 70.80
CA GLU A 152 17.70 -24.08 70.82
C GLU A 152 17.50 -22.97 71.88
N GLU A 153 18.20 -23.07 73.02
CA GLU A 153 19.35 -22.22 73.43
C GLU A 153 19.02 -20.74 73.71
N GLU A 154 18.91 -20.38 75.01
CA GLU A 154 19.65 -19.22 75.56
C GLU A 154 19.71 -19.29 77.11
N HIS A 155 20.95 -19.35 77.61
CA HIS A 155 21.46 -19.06 78.96
C HIS A 155 21.21 -19.99 80.16
#